data_AF-A0A382TGP5-F1
#
_entry.id   AF-A0A382TGP5-F1
#
_cell.length_a   1.000
_cell.length_b   1.000
_cell.length_c   1.000
_cell.angle_alpha   90.00
_cell.angle_beta   90.00
_cell.angle_gamma   90.00
#
_symmetry.space_group_name_H-M   'P 1'
#
loop_
_entity.id
_entity.type
_entity.pdbx_description
1 polymer ?
#
loop_
_entity_poly.entity_id
_entity_poly.type
_entity_poly.pdbx_seq_one_letter_code
_entity_poly.pdbx_strand_id
1 'polypeptide(L)'
;MRGQKVVVIDADIGLRNLDVIMGLENRIVYDLVNVIEGKCKMHQAMIRDKHQLELFLIPAAQTRDKDSIEPEQLRELCEKLEQEFD
;
A
#
# COMPACT_ATOMS: atom_id res chain seq x y z
N MET A 1 22.22 4.14 -3.02
CA MET A 1 20.83 3.97 -3.47
C MET A 1 20.10 5.29 -3.33
N ARG A 2 19.97 6.06 -4.42
CA ARG A 2 19.06 7.22 -4.53
C ARG A 2 18.54 7.21 -5.97
N GLY A 3 17.23 7.38 -6.15
CA GLY A 3 16.57 7.38 -7.46
C GLY A 3 15.77 6.12 -7.83
N GLN A 4 15.65 5.15 -6.91
CA GLN A 4 14.75 4.01 -7.10
C GLN A 4 13.29 4.41 -6.90
N LYS A 5 12.40 3.81 -7.67
CA LYS A 5 10.96 3.92 -7.51
C LYS A 5 10.52 2.85 -6.52
N VAL A 6 10.15 3.29 -5.30
CA VAL A 6 9.89 2.41 -4.17
C VAL A 6 8.43 2.49 -3.77
N VAL A 7 7.82 1.33 -3.53
CA VAL A 7 6.51 1.20 -2.90
C VAL A 7 6.65 0.48 -1.57
N VAL A 8 6.04 1.03 -0.53
CA VAL A 8 5.93 0.40 0.77
C VAL A 8 4.51 -0.09 0.95
N ILE A 9 4.36 -1.37 1.28
CA ILE A 9 3.07 -1.96 1.62
C ILE A 9 3.01 -2.11 3.13
N ASP A 10 2.06 -1.44 3.76
CA ASP A 10 1.76 -1.68 5.17
C ASP A 10 0.85 -2.91 5.29
N ALA A 11 1.44 -4.03 5.73
CA ALA A 11 0.75 -5.29 5.96
C ALA A 11 0.33 -5.48 7.43
N ASP A 12 0.57 -4.50 8.31
CA ASP A 12 0.16 -4.57 9.71
C ASP A 12 -1.33 -4.17 9.85
N ILE A 13 -2.20 -5.12 9.50
CA ILE A 13 -3.66 -5.00 9.59
C ILE A 13 -4.04 -4.76 11.06
N GLY A 14 -4.31 -3.50 11.39
CA GLY A 14 -4.83 -3.07 12.68
C GLY A 14 -4.12 -1.88 13.33
N LEU A 15 -2.92 -1.48 12.86
CA LEU A 15 -2.13 -0.47 13.58
C LEU A 15 -1.80 0.82 12.82
N ARG A 16 -2.10 0.98 11.52
CA ARG A 16 -1.94 2.24 10.73
C ARG A 16 -0.89 3.22 11.28
N ASN A 17 0.35 2.75 11.33
CA ASN A 17 1.43 3.52 11.90
C ASN A 17 2.24 4.21 10.80
N LEU A 18 2.35 3.58 9.63
CA LEU A 18 3.25 4.08 8.59
C LEU A 18 2.69 5.31 7.88
N ASP A 19 1.39 5.36 7.65
CA ASP A 19 0.70 6.53 7.10
C ASP A 19 0.82 7.75 8.01
N VAL A 20 0.68 7.57 9.32
CA VAL A 20 0.88 8.63 10.32
C VAL A 20 2.32 9.13 10.32
N ILE A 21 3.30 8.21 10.30
CA ILE A 21 4.73 8.57 10.28
C ILE A 21 5.08 9.34 9.00
N MET A 22 4.50 8.96 7.85
CA MET A 22 4.70 9.65 6.58
C MET A 22 3.86 10.95 6.47
N GLY A 23 2.85 11.13 7.33
CA GLY A 23 1.92 12.26 7.28
C GLY A 23 0.97 12.19 6.08
N LEU A 24 0.50 10.98 5.76
CA LEU A 24 -0.36 10.66 4.61
C LEU A 24 -1.79 10.27 5.03
N GLU A 25 -2.09 10.23 6.33
CA GLU A 25 -3.33 9.70 6.91
C GLU A 25 -4.60 10.33 6.32
N ASN A 26 -4.55 11.63 5.99
CA ASN A 26 -5.69 12.36 5.41
C ASN A 26 -5.84 12.18 3.88
N ARG A 27 -4.97 11.41 3.24
CA ARG A 27 -4.96 11.17 1.78
C ARG A 27 -5.38 9.75 1.40
N ILE A 28 -5.63 8.90 2.40
CA ILE A 28 -6.01 7.51 2.18
C ILE A 28 -7.48 7.42 1.79
N VAL A 29 -7.74 6.93 0.59
CA VAL A 29 -9.08 6.65 0.08
C VAL A 29 -9.35 5.15 0.00
N TYR A 30 -8.35 4.39 -0.47
CA TYR A 30 -8.39 2.94 -0.59
C TYR A 30 -7.22 2.30 0.17
N ASP A 31 -7.43 1.09 0.66
CA ASP A 31 -6.43 0.28 1.36
C ASP A 31 -6.05 -0.99 0.58
N LEU A 32 -5.08 -1.73 1.13
CA LEU A 32 -4.58 -3.00 0.60
C LEU A 32 -5.71 -4.00 0.31
N VAL A 33 -6.70 -4.11 1.19
CA VAL A 33 -7.82 -5.06 1.02
C VAL A 33 -8.72 -4.60 -0.13
N ASN A 34 -8.90 -3.30 -0.34
CA ASN A 34 -9.67 -2.81 -1.49
C ASN A 34 -9.02 -3.18 -2.82
N VAL A 35 -7.68 -3.19 -2.89
CA VAL A 35 -6.94 -3.64 -4.07
C VAL A 35 -7.13 -5.14 -4.28
N ILE A 36 -6.94 -5.92 -3.23
CA ILE A 36 -7.01 -7.39 -3.27
C ILE A 36 -8.42 -7.89 -3.63
N GLU A 37 -9.47 -7.26 -3.10
CA GLU A 37 -10.87 -7.58 -3.44
C GLU A 37 -11.32 -6.97 -4.79
N GLY A 38 -10.44 -6.25 -5.49
CA GLY A 38 -10.76 -5.62 -6.78
C GLY A 38 -11.75 -4.45 -6.70
N LYS A 39 -11.93 -3.85 -5.50
CA LYS A 39 -12.79 -2.68 -5.29
C LYS A 39 -12.17 -1.39 -5.85
N CYS A 40 -10.85 -1.35 -5.99
CA CYS A 40 -10.13 -0.26 -6.66
C CYS A 40 -8.97 -0.79 -7.51
N LYS A 41 -8.48 0.03 -8.43
CA LYS A 41 -7.22 -0.24 -9.12
C LYS A 41 -6.05 0.01 -8.16
N MET A 42 -4.95 -0.73 -8.34
CA MET A 42 -3.74 -0.63 -7.51
C MET A 42 -3.25 0.82 -7.35
N HIS A 43 -3.10 1.56 -8.44
CA HIS A 43 -2.66 2.96 -8.41
C HIS A 43 -3.56 3.90 -7.60
N GLN A 44 -4.84 3.57 -7.38
CA GLN A 44 -5.76 4.39 -6.59
C GLN A 44 -5.53 4.23 -5.09
N ALA A 45 -4.94 3.11 -4.67
CA ALA A 45 -4.54 2.86 -3.29
C ALA A 45 -3.10 3.31 -2.99
N MET A 46 -2.34 3.74 -4.02
CA MET A 46 -0.97 4.22 -3.85
C MET A 46 -0.96 5.71 -3.52
N ILE A 47 -0.47 6.05 -2.33
CA ILE A 47 -0.28 7.45 -1.92
C ILE A 47 1.19 7.82 -2.06
N ARG A 48 1.48 8.83 -2.89
CA ARG A 48 2.84 9.36 -3.03
C ARG A 48 3.26 10.12 -1.78
N ASP A 49 4.52 9.94 -1.39
CA ASP A 49 5.16 10.72 -0.34
C ASP A 49 5.10 12.24 -0.62
N LYS A 50 4.99 13.03 0.45
CA LYS A 50 4.83 14.49 0.37
C LYS A 50 6.12 15.23 0.01
N HIS A 51 7.28 14.60 0.19
CA HIS A 51 8.59 15.23 0.00
C HIS A 51 9.15 15.05 -1.43
N GLN A 52 8.28 14.77 -2.41
CA GLN A 52 8.63 14.62 -3.83
C GLN A 52 9.66 13.50 -4.10
N LEU A 53 9.70 12.49 -3.24
CA LEU A 53 10.44 11.25 -3.51
C LEU A 53 9.63 10.34 -4.44
N GLU A 54 10.32 9.47 -5.17
CA GLU A 54 9.70 8.32 -5.86
C GLU A 54 9.36 7.21 -4.85
N LEU A 55 8.61 7.60 -3.82
CA LEU A 55 8.19 6.76 -2.70
C LEU A 55 6.67 6.78 -2.60
N PHE A 56 6.08 5.58 -2.53
CA PHE A 56 4.64 5.38 -2.47
C PHE A 56 4.28 4.49 -1.28
N LEU A 57 3.10 4.69 -0.71
CA LEU A 57 2.54 3.87 0.36
C LEU A 57 1.23 3.23 -0.13
N ILE A 58 1.08 1.92 0.08
CA ILE A 58 -0.22 1.23 0.07
C ILE A 58 -0.56 0.91 1.54
N PRO A 59 -1.60 1.53 2.12
CA PRO A 59 -1.87 1.44 3.55
C PRO A 59 -2.63 0.16 3.91
N ALA A 60 -2.47 -0.27 5.17
CA ALA A 60 -3.21 -1.38 5.75
C ALA A 60 -4.70 -1.04 5.94
N ALA A 61 -5.54 -2.07 5.88
CA ALA A 61 -6.96 -1.95 6.24
C ALA A 61 -7.13 -1.77 7.76
N GLN A 62 -8.04 -0.87 8.15
CA GLN A 62 -8.29 -0.53 9.57
C GLN A 62 -9.34 -1.42 10.25
N THR A 63 -10.33 -1.88 9.49
CA THR A 63 -11.59 -2.41 10.05
C THR A 63 -11.95 -3.78 9.50
N ARG A 64 -11.05 -4.42 8.77
CA ARG A 64 -11.26 -5.76 8.22
C ARG A 64 -10.40 -6.77 8.96
N ASP A 65 -10.97 -7.96 9.18
CA ASP A 65 -10.33 -9.05 9.92
C ASP A 65 -8.95 -9.35 9.33
N LYS A 66 -7.99 -9.73 10.19
CA LYS A 66 -6.63 -10.10 9.78
C LYS A 66 -6.58 -11.23 8.73
N ASP A 67 -7.65 -12.01 8.65
CA ASP A 67 -7.82 -13.10 7.69
C ASP A 67 -8.40 -12.63 6.34
N SER A 68 -8.50 -11.31 6.11
CA SER A 68 -9.06 -10.75 4.85
C SER A 68 -8.08 -10.79 3.67
N ILE A 69 -6.85 -11.27 3.88
CA ILE A 69 -5.82 -11.39 2.85
C ILE A 69 -5.16 -12.76 2.94
N GLU A 70 -5.27 -13.54 1.85
CA GLU A 70 -4.52 -14.78 1.69
C GLU A 70 -3.09 -14.50 1.22
N PRO A 71 -2.09 -15.31 1.64
CA PRO A 71 -0.70 -15.14 1.22
C PRO A 71 -0.50 -15.10 -0.30
N GLU A 72 -1.25 -15.92 -1.05
CA GLU A 72 -1.19 -15.96 -2.51
C GLU A 72 -1.65 -14.64 -3.14
N GLN A 73 -2.66 -13.98 -2.57
CA GLN A 73 -3.14 -12.69 -3.07
C GLN A 73 -2.11 -11.58 -2.88
N LEU A 74 -1.43 -11.57 -1.73
CA LEU A 74 -0.34 -10.64 -1.47
C LEU A 74 0.85 -10.92 -2.41
N ARG A 75 1.15 -12.20 -2.67
CA ARG A 75 2.18 -12.59 -3.62
C ARG A 75 1.89 -12.08 -5.03
N GLU A 76 0.69 -12.29 -5.55
CA GLU A 76 0.29 -11.79 -6.86
C GLU A 76 0.35 -10.26 -6.95
N LEU A 77 0.05 -9.56 -5.85
CA LEU A 77 0.19 -8.11 -5.78
C LEU A 77 1.67 -7.69 -5.87
N CYS A 78 2.55 -8.35 -5.12
CA CYS A 78 4.00 -8.09 -5.18
C CYS A 78 4.56 -8.35 -6.58
N GLU A 79 4.19 -9.45 -7.24
CA GLU A 79 4.61 -9.77 -8.61
C GLU A 79 4.17 -8.70 -9.64
N LYS A 80 3.03 -8.04 -9.42
CA LYS A 80 2.59 -6.89 -10.24
C LYS A 80 3.40 -5.63 -9.94
N LEU A 81 3.72 -5.38 -8.68
CA LEU A 81 4.51 -4.21 -8.28
C LEU A 81 5.96 -4.30 -8.74
N GLU A 82 6.58 -5.49 -8.70
CA GLU A 82 7.94 -5.73 -9.21
C GLU A 82 8.11 -5.40 -10.71
N GLN A 83 7.02 -5.35 -11.48
CA GLN A 83 7.08 -4.94 -12.90
C GLN A 83 7.25 -3.43 -13.07
N GLU A 84 6.93 -2.64 -12.04
CA GLU A 84 6.85 -1.18 -12.10
C GLU A 84 7.76 -0.47 -11.10
N PHE A 85 8.31 -1.16 -10.10
CA PHE A 85 9.08 -0.63 -8.98
C PHE A 85 10.41 -1.40 -8.83
N ASP A 86 11.40 -0.76 -8.21
CA ASP A 86 12.76 -1.29 -8.02
C ASP A 86 12.95 -2.06 -6.70
#